data_AF-A0A8T4ICQ8-F1
#
_entry.id   AF-A0A8T4ICQ8-F1
#
_cell.length_a   1.000
_cell.length_b   1.000
_cell.length_c   1.000
_cell.angle_alpha   90.00
_cell.angle_beta   90.00
_cell.angle_gamma   90.00
#
_symmetry.space_group_name_H-M   'P 1'
#
loop_
_entity.id
_entity.type
_entity.pdbx_description
1 polymer ?
#
loop_
_entity_poly.entity_id
_entity_poly.type
_entity_poly.pdbx_seq_one_letter_code
_entity_poly.pdbx_strand_id
1 'polypeptide(L)' 'MPDQIDAEYFLKRAVEERRRADAADDTAAAVRHSELAEQYEERAKGRHVKRTIPLRG' A
#
# COMPACT_ATOMS: atom_id res chain seq x y z
N MET A 1 21.61 4.37 1.70
CA MET A 1 20.65 3.26 1.70
C MET A 1 19.28 3.83 1.33
N PRO A 2 18.97 4.00 0.05
CA PRO A 2 17.69 4.55 -0.41
C PRO A 2 16.49 3.67 0.00
N ASP A 3 16.67 2.34 0.04
CA ASP A 3 15.61 1.38 0.36
C ASP A 3 15.01 1.52 1.77
N GLN A 4 15.77 2.01 2.76
CA GLN A 4 15.24 2.25 4.11
C GLN A 4 14.37 3.52 4.17
N ILE A 5 14.76 4.56 3.42
CA ILE A 5 13.99 5.80 3.32
C ILE A 5 12.66 5.53 2.61
N ASP A 6 12.68 4.66 1.60
CA ASP A 6 11.47 4.23 0.89
C ASP A 6 10.51 3.43 1.78
N ALA A 7 11.03 2.52 2.61
CA ALA A 7 10.19 1.71 3.51
C ALA A 7 9.47 2.55 4.58
N GLU A 8 10.17 3.46 5.25
CA GLU A 8 9.57 4.36 6.24
C GLU A 8 8.55 5.31 5.61
N TYR A 9 8.84 5.82 4.40
CA TYR A 9 7.91 6.62 3.64
C TYR A 9 6.60 5.86 3.37
N PHE A 10 6.70 4.62 2.87
CA PHE A 10 5.51 3.82 2.57
C PHE A 10 4.72 3.44 3.83
N LEU A 11 5.37 3.10 4.94
CA LEU A 11 4.67 2.84 6.21
C LEU A 11 3.91 4.08 6.69
N LYS A 12 4.52 5.27 6.62
CA LYS A 12 3.84 6.51 6.99
C LYS A 12 2.61 6.76 6.12
N ARG A 13 2.74 6.58 4.80
CA ARG A 13 1.63 6.72 3.86
C ARG A 13 0.51 5.71 4.12
N ALA A 14 0.84 4.46 4.44
CA ALA A 14 -0.16 3.45 4.79
C ALA A 14 -1.02 3.86 6.00
N VAL A 15 -0.39 4.37 7.06
CA VAL A 15 -1.10 4.86 8.25
C VAL A 15 -2.00 6.06 7.92
N GLU A 16 -1.52 6.99 7.09
CA GLU A 16 -2.34 8.14 6.66
C GLU A 16 -3.56 7.70 5.85
N GLU A 17 -3.43 6.74 4.94
CA GLU A 17 -4.55 6.23 4.16
C GLU A 17 -5.54 5.43 5.02
N ARG A 18 -5.08 4.64 6.02
CA ARG A 18 -6.00 4.02 6.99
C ARG A 18 -6.84 5.05 7.73
N ARG A 19 -6.21 6.12 8.23
CA ARG A 19 -6.95 7.23 8.89
C ARG A 19 -7.98 7.89 7.97
N ARG A 20 -7.66 8.01 6.67
CA ARG A 20 -8.62 8.51 5.67
C ARG A 20 -9.76 7.54 5.42
N ALA A 21 -9.48 6.23 5.45
CA ALA A 21 -10.52 5.22 5.35
C ALA A 21 -11.48 5.27 6.55
N ASP A 22 -10.95 5.38 7.77
CA ASP A 22 -11.74 5.49 9.00
C ASP A 22 -12.57 6.79 9.06
N ALA A 23 -12.05 7.88 8.48
CA ALA A 23 -12.72 9.18 8.45
C ALA A 23 -13.62 9.39 7.22
N ALA A 24 -13.70 8.43 6.30
CA ALA A 24 -14.50 8.56 5.09
C ALA A 24 -15.97 8.25 5.37
N ASP A 25 -16.85 9.23 5.12
CA ASP A 25 -18.31 9.05 5.19
C ASP A 25 -18.86 8.18 4.04
N ASP A 26 -18.13 8.11 2.92
CA ASP A 26 -18.48 7.29 1.76
C ASP A 26 -17.80 5.93 1.82
N THR A 27 -18.59 4.85 1.83
CA THR A 27 -18.09 3.47 1.89
C THR A 27 -17.13 3.14 0.75
N ALA A 28 -17.36 3.65 -0.46
CA ALA A 28 -16.48 3.38 -1.60
C ALA A 28 -15.15 4.12 -1.50
N ALA A 29 -15.12 5.31 -0.88
CA ALA A 29 -13.89 6.00 -0.52
C ALA A 29 -13.13 5.26 0.59
N ALA A 30 -13.83 4.80 1.64
CA ALA A 30 -13.23 4.03 2.73
C ALA A 30 -12.53 2.75 2.23
N VAL A 31 -13.18 2.01 1.33
CA VAL A 31 -12.59 0.82 0.71
C VAL A 31 -11.34 1.18 -0.09
N ARG A 32 -11.41 2.20 -0.96
CA ARG A 32 -10.26 2.61 -1.78
C ARG A 32 -9.07 3.06 -0.94
N HIS A 33 -9.30 3.81 0.13
CA HIS A 33 -8.25 4.23 1.06
C HIS A 33 -7.64 3.04 1.81
N SER A 34 -8.45 2.05 2.18
CA SER A 34 -7.97 0.81 2.80
C SER A 34 -7.08 0.00 1.85
N GLU A 35 -7.50 -0.18 0.59
CA GLU A 35 -6.70 -0.90 -0.43
C GLU A 35 -5.38 -0.17 -0.73
N LEU A 36 -5.37 1.16 -0.71
CA LEU A 36 -4.17 1.98 -0.85
C LEU A 36 -3.21 1.79 0.33
N ALA A 37 -3.73 1.72 1.56
CA ALA A 37 -2.92 1.46 2.73
C ALA A 37 -2.21 0.10 2.66
N GLU A 38 -2.93 -0.95 2.27
CA GLU A 38 -2.36 -2.30 2.09
C GLU A 38 -1.27 -2.32 1.02
N GLN A 39 -1.48 -1.63 -0.11
CA GLN A 39 -0.46 -1.52 -1.16
C GLN A 39 0.81 -0.82 -0.67
N TYR A 40 0.68 0.21 0.16
CA TYR A 40 1.83 0.87 0.76
C TYR A 40 2.55 -0.05 1.77
N GLU A 41 1.83 -0.82 2.58
CA GLU A 41 2.44 -1.80 3.48
C GLU A 41 3.21 -2.88 2.72
N GLU A 42 2.67 -3.39 1.61
CA GLU A 42 3.37 -4.39 0.80
C GLU A 42 4.63 -3.81 0.11
N ARG A 43 4.57 -2.54 -0.32
CA ARG A 43 5.76 -1.84 -0.85
C ARG A 43 6.81 -1.60 0.24
N ALA A 44 6.39 -1.25 1.45
CA ALA A 44 7.29 -1.09 2.59
C ALA A 44 8.02 -2.39 2.97
N LYS A 45 7.34 -3.54 2.81
CA LYS A 45 7.94 -4.86 3.03
C LYS A 45 8.90 -5.29 1.90
N GLY A 46 9.11 -4.45 0.88
CA GLY A 46 9.90 -4.80 -0.31
C GLY A 46 9.22 -5.84 -1.20
N ARG A 47 7.93 -6.11 -0.97
CA ARG A 47 7.13 -7.00 -1.81
C ARG A 47 6.73 -6.23 -3.05
N HIS A 48 7.68 -6.10 -3.98
CA HIS A 48 7.31 -5.94 -5.38
C HIS A 48 6.38 -7.09 -5.69
N VAL A 49 5.10 -6.78 -5.91
CA VAL A 49 4.15 -7.72 -6.48
C VAL A 49 4.75 -8.10 -7.83
N LYS A 50 5.59 -9.13 -7.84
CA LYS A 50 6.04 -9.76 -9.07
C LYS A 50 4.74 -10.24 -9.66
N ARG A 51 4.23 -9.48 -10.62
CA ARG A 51 3.25 -9.93 -11.59
C ARG A 51 3.94 -11.13 -12.22
N THR A 52 3.69 -12.32 -11.66
CA THR A 52 4.21 -13.58 -12.17
C THR A 52 3.55 -13.75 -13.52
N ILE A 53 4.20 -13.26 -14.56
CA ILE A 53 3.89 -13.61 -15.93
C ILE A 53 4.21 -15.10 -16.00
N PRO A 54 3.22 -16.00 -16.22
CA PRO A 54 3.52 -17.39 -16.41
C PRO A 54 4.37 -17.50 -17.68
N LEU A 55 5.62 -17.94 -17.53
CA LEU A 55 6.43 -18.36 -18.66
C LEU A 55 5.74 -19.61 -19.23
N ARG A 56 5.09 -19.42 -20.38
CA ARG A 56 4.45 -20.47 -21.15
C ARG A 56 5.57 -21.35 -21.72
N GLY A 57 5.71 -22.55 -21.17
CA GLY A 57 6.45 -23.67 -21.76
C GLY A 57 5.49 -24.59 -22.48
#